data_AF-A0A6B8M4N8-F1
#
_entry.id   AF-A0A6B8M4N8-F1
#
_cell.length_a   1.000
_cell.length_b   1.000
_cell.length_c   1.000
_cell.angle_alpha   90.00
_cell.angle_beta   90.00
_cell.angle_gamma   90.00
#
_symmetry.space_group_name_H-M   'P 1'
#
loop_
_entity.id
_entity.type
_entity.pdbx_description
1 polymer ?
#
loop_
_entity_poly.entity_id
_entity_poly.type
_entity_poly.pdbx_seq_one_letter_code
_entity_poly.pdbx_strand_id
1 'polypeptide(L)'
;MNLLPLWLLAFCAACAPIAFAHHLDDYDARIRGEAALPAEWFVCKSARDCELVSVPCQSDLAVNASHVDQAREALIQRYPFCLGTSLHDTEALCKERRCATESSKHIEH
;
A
#
# COMPACT_ATOMS: atom_id res chain seq x y z
N MET A 1 -56.32 -6.54 24.69
CA MET A 1 -55.40 -6.48 23.54
C MET A 1 -54.44 -5.34 23.77
N ASN A 2 -53.16 -5.65 24.00
CA ASN A 2 -51.95 -4.86 23.72
C ASN A 2 -50.80 -5.42 24.57
N LEU A 3 -50.09 -6.39 24.00
CA LEU A 3 -48.83 -6.93 24.52
C LEU A 3 -47.71 -6.13 23.84
N LEU A 4 -47.00 -5.31 24.59
CA LEU A 4 -45.75 -4.67 24.15
C LEU A 4 -44.60 -5.68 24.33
N PRO A 5 -43.85 -6.05 23.26
CA PRO A 5 -42.78 -7.01 23.38
C PRO A 5 -41.52 -6.36 23.94
N LEU A 6 -41.06 -6.95 25.04
CA LEU A 6 -39.87 -6.65 25.82
C LEU A 6 -38.61 -7.20 25.12
N TRP A 7 -38.31 -6.76 23.90
CA TRP A 7 -37.16 -7.23 23.10
C TRP A 7 -36.56 -6.12 22.25
N LEU A 8 -36.05 -5.07 22.88
CA LEU A 8 -35.25 -4.04 22.22
C LEU A 8 -34.19 -3.59 23.23
N LEU A 9 -32.99 -4.16 23.13
CA LEU A 9 -31.68 -3.61 23.54
C LEU A 9 -30.68 -4.76 23.69
N ALA A 10 -30.34 -5.40 22.58
CA ALA A 10 -29.20 -6.32 22.53
C ALA A 10 -28.54 -6.24 21.15
N PHE A 11 -28.17 -5.05 20.70
CA PHE A 11 -27.30 -4.88 19.53
C PHE A 11 -26.53 -3.57 19.68
N CYS A 12 -25.29 -3.57 19.19
CA CYS A 12 -24.31 -2.47 19.17
C CYS A 12 -23.24 -2.48 20.27
N ALA A 13 -22.42 -3.53 20.31
CA ALA A 13 -21.04 -3.42 20.81
C ALA A 13 -20.10 -4.38 20.08
N ALA A 14 -20.17 -4.44 18.75
CA ALA A 14 -19.19 -5.17 17.95
C ALA A 14 -19.15 -4.62 16.53
N CYS A 15 -18.56 -3.44 16.36
CA CYS A 15 -17.99 -2.98 15.09
C CYS A 15 -17.23 -1.67 15.36
N ALA A 16 -16.17 -1.75 16.17
CA ALA A 16 -15.06 -0.84 15.97
C ALA A 16 -14.30 -1.40 14.76
N PRO A 17 -14.33 -0.77 13.56
CA PRO A 17 -13.44 -1.20 12.51
C PRO A 17 -12.01 -1.02 13.02
N ILE A 18 -11.27 -2.12 12.98
CA ILE A 18 -9.84 -2.21 13.23
C ILE A 18 -9.18 -1.29 12.20
N ALA A 19 -8.94 -0.04 12.57
CA ALA A 19 -8.21 0.94 11.77
C ALA A 19 -6.71 0.65 11.91
N PHE A 20 -6.24 -0.41 11.27
CA PHE A 20 -4.84 -0.78 11.27
C PHE A 20 -4.39 -1.11 9.83
N ALA A 21 -3.25 -0.55 9.41
CA ALA A 21 -2.43 -0.88 8.24
C ALA A 21 -2.91 -0.64 6.78
N HIS A 22 -4.21 -0.42 6.49
CA HIS A 22 -4.68 -0.34 5.09
C HIS A 22 -4.15 0.83 4.24
N HIS A 23 -3.60 1.89 4.85
CA HIS A 23 -3.27 3.12 4.12
C HIS A 23 -2.19 2.92 3.03
N LEU A 24 -1.23 2.02 3.23
CA LEU A 24 -0.18 1.77 2.24
C LEU A 24 -0.56 0.74 1.17
N ASP A 25 -1.46 -0.19 1.48
CA ASP A 25 -2.01 -1.09 0.46
C ASP A 25 -2.85 -0.30 -0.57
N ASP A 26 -3.66 0.65 -0.09
CA ASP A 26 -4.43 1.57 -0.94
C ASP A 26 -3.51 2.51 -1.73
N TYR A 27 -2.40 2.93 -1.13
CA TYR A 27 -1.36 3.72 -1.79
C TYR A 27 -0.76 2.97 -2.99
N ASP A 28 -0.28 1.76 -2.75
CA ASP A 28 0.34 0.92 -3.78
C ASP A 28 -0.63 0.66 -4.94
N ALA A 29 -1.87 0.27 -4.64
CA ALA A 29 -2.89 0.05 -5.66
C ALA A 29 -3.16 1.32 -6.48
N ARG A 30 -3.23 2.48 -5.83
CA ARG A 30 -3.41 3.77 -6.50
C ARG A 30 -2.28 4.10 -7.44
N ILE A 31 -1.02 4.07 -6.98
CA ILE A 31 0.14 4.43 -7.82
C ILE A 31 0.26 3.49 -9.02
N ARG A 32 0.06 2.18 -8.80
CA ARG A 32 0.08 1.17 -9.86
C ARG A 32 -0.96 1.48 -10.95
N GLY A 33 -2.18 1.81 -10.53
CA GLY A 33 -3.26 2.18 -11.44
C GLY A 33 -3.00 3.50 -12.17
N GLU A 34 -2.59 4.54 -11.44
CA GLU A 34 -2.36 5.87 -12.01
C GLU A 34 -1.21 5.91 -13.02
N ALA A 35 -0.12 5.20 -12.75
CA ALA A 35 1.04 5.09 -13.65
C ALA A 35 0.92 3.93 -14.66
N ALA A 36 -0.22 3.22 -14.68
CA ALA A 36 -0.49 2.07 -15.56
C ALA A 36 0.65 1.02 -15.55
N LEU A 37 1.19 0.74 -14.36
CA LEU A 37 2.30 -0.18 -14.19
C LEU A 37 1.84 -1.64 -14.39
N PRO A 38 2.57 -2.45 -15.16
CA PRO A 38 2.21 -3.85 -15.39
C PRO A 38 2.19 -4.68 -14.09
N ALA A 39 1.17 -5.52 -13.92
CA ALA A 39 0.98 -6.29 -12.69
C ALA A 39 2.13 -7.27 -12.42
N GLU A 40 2.78 -7.78 -13.47
CA GLU A 40 3.93 -8.67 -13.38
C GLU A 40 5.16 -8.01 -12.74
N TRP A 41 5.28 -6.68 -12.79
CA TRP A 41 6.38 -5.95 -12.16
C TRP A 41 6.34 -6.00 -10.64
N PHE A 42 5.25 -6.50 -10.06
CA PHE A 42 5.08 -6.60 -8.62
C PHE A 42 5.17 -8.03 -8.11
N VAL A 43 5.40 -9.04 -8.94
CA VAL A 43 5.45 -10.44 -8.47
C VAL A 43 6.79 -10.70 -7.78
N CYS A 44 6.80 -11.40 -6.64
CA CYS A 44 8.02 -11.74 -5.91
C CYS A 44 7.98 -13.17 -5.33
N LYS A 45 9.16 -13.74 -5.06
CA LYS A 45 9.33 -15.01 -4.34
C LYS A 45 9.83 -14.78 -2.92
N SER A 46 10.62 -13.72 -2.71
CA SER A 46 11.16 -13.33 -1.42
C SER A 46 11.29 -11.81 -1.31
N ALA A 47 11.50 -11.29 -0.10
CA ALA A 47 11.72 -9.86 0.11
C ALA A 47 12.93 -9.32 -0.68
N ARG A 48 13.94 -10.15 -0.97
CA ARG A 48 15.11 -9.75 -1.78
C ARG A 48 14.79 -9.48 -3.24
N ASP A 49 13.63 -9.93 -3.72
CA ASP A 49 13.19 -9.66 -5.07
C ASP A 49 12.51 -8.29 -5.18
N CYS A 50 12.31 -7.56 -4.08
CA CYS A 50 11.61 -6.30 -4.05
C CYS A 50 12.57 -5.15 -3.71
N GLU A 51 12.47 -4.07 -4.47
CA GLU A 51 13.21 -2.83 -4.26
C GLU A 51 12.28 -1.63 -4.25
N LEU A 52 12.68 -0.59 -3.54
CA LEU A 52 11.96 0.68 -3.50
C LEU A 52 12.34 1.54 -4.69
N VAL A 53 11.34 2.04 -5.40
CA VAL A 53 11.49 3.03 -6.45
C VAL A 53 10.86 4.33 -6.00
N SER A 54 11.65 5.39 -6.07
CA SER A 54 11.21 6.73 -5.69
C SER A 54 10.06 7.19 -6.58
N VAL A 55 8.97 7.58 -5.94
CA VAL A 55 7.83 8.27 -6.58
C VAL A 55 7.96 9.76 -6.25
N PRO A 56 8.07 10.65 -7.25
CA PRO A 56 8.14 12.08 -7.00
C PRO A 56 6.97 12.58 -6.12
N CYS A 57 7.29 13.36 -5.08
CA CYS A 57 6.31 13.92 -4.13
C CYS A 57 5.52 12.92 -3.28
N GLN A 58 5.83 11.62 -3.33
CA GLN A 58 5.10 10.59 -2.60
C GLN A 58 6.06 9.63 -1.87
N SER A 59 5.49 8.63 -1.20
CA SER A 59 6.27 7.53 -0.63
C SER A 59 6.92 6.70 -1.73
N ASP A 60 8.01 6.01 -1.44
CA ASP A 60 8.56 5.09 -2.42
C ASP A 60 7.57 3.95 -2.72
N LEU A 61 7.71 3.31 -3.89
CA LEU A 61 6.88 2.19 -4.30
C LEU A 61 7.73 0.93 -4.39
N ALA A 62 7.30 -0.15 -3.73
CA ALA A 62 7.94 -1.45 -3.87
C ALA A 62 7.62 -2.10 -5.23
N VAL A 63 8.66 -2.45 -5.98
CA VAL A 63 8.58 -3.16 -7.27
C VAL A 63 9.55 -4.33 -7.28
N ASN A 64 9.38 -5.28 -8.19
CA ASN A 64 10.36 -6.32 -8.39
C ASN A 64 11.69 -5.71 -8.89
N ALA A 65 12.81 -6.12 -8.30
CA ALA A 65 14.16 -5.67 -8.62
C ALA A 65 14.50 -5.74 -10.13
N SER A 66 13.93 -6.71 -10.84
CA SER A 66 14.12 -6.90 -12.29
C SER A 66 13.46 -5.81 -13.15
N HIS A 67 12.61 -4.98 -12.56
CA HIS A 67 11.79 -3.97 -13.24
C HIS A 67 12.01 -2.54 -12.71
N VAL A 68 13.03 -2.32 -11.89
CA VAL A 68 13.29 -1.04 -11.19
C VAL A 68 13.47 0.11 -12.16
N ASP A 69 14.29 -0.07 -13.21
CA ASP A 69 14.58 1.01 -14.16
C ASP A 69 13.35 1.39 -14.99
N GLN A 70 12.58 0.40 -15.45
CA GLN A 70 11.36 0.65 -16.20
C GLN A 70 10.27 1.29 -15.33
N ALA A 71 10.14 0.85 -14.08
CA ALA A 71 9.22 1.46 -13.11
C ALA A 71 9.60 2.91 -12.84
N ARG A 72 10.89 3.20 -12.63
CA ARG A 72 11.39 4.57 -12.43
C ARG A 72 11.06 5.46 -13.62
N GLU A 73 11.30 5.00 -14.84
CA GLU A 73 10.99 5.79 -16.05
C GLU A 73 9.50 6.08 -16.16
N ALA A 74 8.65 5.07 -15.98
CA ALA A 74 7.19 5.23 -16.02
C ALA A 74 6.68 6.21 -14.95
N LEU A 75 7.22 6.13 -13.74
CA LEU A 75 6.86 7.02 -12.63
C LEU A 75 7.32 8.46 -12.88
N ILE A 76 8.53 8.68 -13.42
CA ILE A 76 9.00 10.02 -13.78
C ILE A 76 8.13 10.64 -14.87
N GLN A 77 7.76 9.85 -15.89
CA GLN A 77 6.87 10.32 -16.96
C GLN A 77 5.47 10.68 -16.41
N ARG A 78 4.98 9.91 -15.43
CA ARG A 78 3.65 10.13 -14.84
C ARG A 78 3.61 11.30 -13.86
N TYR A 79 4.69 11.50 -13.09
CA TYR A 79 4.82 12.52 -12.05
C TYR A 79 6.02 13.46 -12.31
N PRO A 80 6.01 14.23 -13.42
CA PRO A 80 7.21 14.91 -13.94
C PRO A 80 7.68 16.15 -13.16
N PHE A 81 7.04 16.54 -12.06
CA PHE A 81 7.45 17.72 -11.31
C PHE A 81 7.11 17.64 -9.82
N CYS A 82 8.13 17.77 -8.98
CA CYS A 82 8.00 17.90 -7.54
C CYS A 82 9.20 18.68 -7.00
N LEU A 83 8.96 19.67 -6.12
CA LEU A 83 10.02 20.40 -5.41
C LEU A 83 10.42 19.72 -4.08
N GLY A 84 9.95 18.51 -3.83
CA GLY A 84 10.21 17.71 -2.63
C GLY A 84 10.91 16.39 -2.94
N THR A 85 11.62 15.84 -1.96
CA THR A 85 12.24 14.51 -2.01
C THR A 85 11.22 13.44 -1.64
N SER A 86 11.37 12.20 -2.14
CA SER A 86 10.49 11.10 -1.70
C SER A 86 10.67 10.80 -0.21
N LEU A 87 9.60 10.33 0.41
CA LEU A 87 9.57 9.95 1.81
C LEU A 87 10.13 8.53 1.95
N HIS A 88 11.35 8.40 2.48
CA HIS A 88 12.05 7.12 2.68
C HIS A 88 11.64 6.42 4.00
N ASP A 89 10.43 6.67 4.51
CA ASP A 89 9.90 6.08 5.75
C ASP A 89 9.26 4.70 5.50
N THR A 90 9.64 4.05 4.40
CA THR A 90 9.02 2.82 3.91
C THR A 90 10.06 1.76 3.58
N GLU A 91 9.61 0.52 3.54
CA GLU A 91 10.40 -0.66 3.17
C GLU A 91 9.68 -1.51 2.14
N ALA A 92 10.45 -2.27 1.36
CA ALA A 92 9.94 -3.21 0.38
C ALA A 92 9.82 -4.62 0.99
N LEU A 93 8.63 -5.20 0.94
CA LEU A 93 8.37 -6.56 1.43
C LEU A 93 7.70 -7.40 0.36
N CYS A 94 7.91 -8.72 0.44
CA CYS A 94 7.19 -9.67 -0.39
C CYS A 94 6.01 -10.25 0.42
N LYS A 95 4.81 -9.69 0.22
CA LYS A 95 3.56 -10.16 0.85
C LYS A 95 2.67 -10.83 -0.19
N GLU A 96 2.19 -12.04 0.11
CA GLU A 96 1.30 -12.78 -0.79
C GLU A 96 1.83 -12.96 -2.24
N ARG A 97 3.16 -13.12 -2.38
CA ARG A 97 3.88 -13.16 -3.67
C ARG A 97 3.81 -11.86 -4.48
N ARG A 98 3.59 -10.73 -3.80
CA ARG A 98 3.63 -9.40 -4.37
C ARG A 98 4.55 -8.47 -3.57
N CYS A 99 5.33 -7.65 -4.27
CA CYS A 99 6.04 -6.54 -3.67
C CYS A 99 5.00 -5.56 -3.13
N ALA A 100 5.17 -5.17 -1.87
CA ALA A 100 4.31 -4.26 -1.15
C ALA A 100 5.17 -3.26 -0.38
N THR A 101 4.72 -2.01 -0.37
CA THR A 101 5.33 -0.93 0.40
C THR A 101 4.75 -0.93 1.82
N GLU A 102 5.60 -0.99 2.84
CA GLU A 102 5.16 -0.87 4.24
C GLU A 102 5.91 0.24 4.96
N SER A 103 5.35 0.79 6.05
CA SER A 103 6.00 1.86 6.80
C SER A 103 7.01 1.28 7.78
N SER A 104 8.25 1.76 7.73
CA SER A 104 9.33 1.36 8.63
C SER A 104 9.07 1.73 10.10
N LYS A 105 8.08 2.58 10.39
CA LYS A 105 7.68 2.95 11.76
C LYS A 105 6.75 1.94 12.43
N HIS A 106 6.28 0.91 11.71
CA HIS A 106 5.36 -0.10 12.27
C HIS A 106 6.02 -1.45 12.60
N ILE A 107 7.34 -1.58 12.39
CA ILE A 107 8.12 -2.71 12.91
C ILE A 107 8.72 -2.32 14.28
N GLU A 108 7.86 -2.04 15.26
CA GLU A 108 8.26 -2.12 16.67
C GLU A 108 7.77 -3.48 17.20
N HIS A 109 8.75 -4.34 17.49
CA HIS A 109 8.58 -5.72 17.96
C HIS A 109 8.53 -5.79 19.50
#